data_AF-A0A179S115-F1
#
_entry.id   AF-A0A179S115-F1
#
_cell.length_a   1.000
_cell.length_b   1.000
_cell.length_c   1.000
_cell.angle_alpha   90.00
_cell.angle_beta   90.00
_cell.angle_gamma   90.00
#
_symmetry.space_group_name_H-M   'P 1'
#
loop_
_entity.id
_entity.type
_entity.pdbx_description
1 polymer ?
#
loop_
_entity_poly.entity_id
_entity_poly.type
_entity_poly.pdbx_seq_one_letter_code
_entity_poly.pdbx_strand_id
1 'polypeptide(L)'
;MSEKKPPAHATPAFTPFADDDAVQTLGGLTLENGTARIALHGSLDLARDRESLERARALAEALAAIVAALEGEADLPERAEEVRVATQEVRNPFG
;
A
#
# COMPACT_ATOMS: atom_id res chain seq x y z
N MET A 1 -29.83 27.60 -5.37
CA MET A 1 -28.44 27.13 -5.53
C MET A 1 -28.23 26.07 -4.46
N SER A 2 -28.30 24.80 -4.81
CA SER A 2 -28.08 23.72 -3.84
C SER A 2 -26.64 23.27 -3.98
N GLU A 3 -25.80 23.62 -2.99
CA GLU A 3 -24.47 23.05 -2.85
C GLU A 3 -24.61 21.54 -2.70
N LYS A 4 -24.10 20.80 -3.69
CA LYS A 4 -23.93 19.36 -3.56
C LYS A 4 -22.78 19.12 -2.59
N LYS A 5 -23.11 18.88 -1.33
CA LYS A 5 -22.19 18.30 -0.35
C LYS A 5 -21.58 17.04 -0.98
N PRO A 6 -20.26 16.95 -1.15
CA PRO A 6 -19.63 15.75 -1.70
C PRO A 6 -19.91 14.56 -0.77
N PRO A 7 -20.07 13.34 -1.29
CA PRO A 7 -20.21 12.16 -0.44
C PRO A 7 -18.96 12.04 0.43
N ALA A 8 -19.17 12.07 1.75
CA ALA A 8 -18.13 11.76 2.71
C ALA A 8 -17.84 10.25 2.66
N HIS A 9 -16.54 9.90 2.55
CA HIS A 9 -15.98 8.54 2.58
C HIS A 9 -16.15 7.69 1.32
N ALA A 10 -15.64 8.14 0.18
CA ALA A 10 -14.90 7.17 -0.64
C ALA A 10 -13.51 7.10 -0.01
N THR A 11 -13.21 6.03 0.73
CA THR A 11 -11.81 5.71 1.03
C THR A 11 -11.09 5.69 -0.32
N PRO A 12 -10.06 6.53 -0.53
CA PRO A 12 -9.35 6.53 -1.80
C PRO A 12 -8.92 5.09 -2.09
N ALA A 13 -9.27 4.60 -3.28
CA ALA A 13 -8.89 3.27 -3.71
C ALA A 13 -7.36 3.16 -3.66
N PHE A 14 -6.84 2.14 -2.98
CA PHE A 14 -5.40 1.86 -2.97
C PHE A 14 -4.97 1.60 -4.41
N THR A 15 -4.21 2.54 -4.98
CA THR A 15 -3.72 2.46 -6.35
C THR A 15 -2.24 2.07 -6.30
N PRO A 16 -1.89 0.81 -6.59
CA PRO A 16 -0.53 0.30 -6.41
C PRO A 16 0.49 1.10 -7.21
N PHE A 17 1.63 1.40 -6.59
CA PHE A 17 2.79 2.07 -7.20
C PHE A 17 2.56 3.50 -7.71
N ALA A 18 1.43 4.14 -7.36
CA ALA A 18 1.07 5.47 -7.85
C ALA A 18 1.77 6.63 -7.10
N ASP A 19 2.11 6.43 -5.84
CA ASP A 19 2.67 7.45 -4.96
C ASP A 19 3.44 6.79 -3.79
N ASP A 20 4.18 7.60 -3.03
CA ASP A 20 5.02 7.15 -1.90
C ASP A 20 4.41 7.51 -0.52
N ASP A 21 3.16 7.99 -0.47
CA ASP A 21 2.53 8.52 0.75
C ASP A 21 1.26 7.75 1.16
N ALA A 22 0.65 7.00 0.25
CA ALA A 22 -0.59 6.29 0.50
C ALA A 22 -0.37 5.10 1.42
N VAL A 23 -1.15 5.06 2.50
CA VAL A 23 -1.12 3.99 3.49
C VAL A 23 -2.53 3.43 3.65
N GLN A 24 -2.64 2.10 3.61
CA GLN A 24 -3.88 1.39 3.92
C GLN A 24 -3.65 0.44 5.11
N THR A 25 -4.44 0.60 6.16
CA THR A 25 -4.39 -0.28 7.35
C THR A 25 -5.59 -1.21 7.40
N LEU A 26 -5.33 -2.50 7.59
CA LEU A 26 -6.29 -3.58 7.77
C LEU A 26 -6.03 -4.23 9.13
N GLY A 27 -6.71 -3.76 10.17
CA GLY A 27 -6.45 -4.21 11.54
C GLY A 27 -5.01 -3.89 11.97
N GLY A 28 -4.22 -4.92 12.29
CA GLY A 28 -2.80 -4.77 12.63
C GLY A 28 -1.84 -4.90 11.45
N LEU A 29 -2.33 -5.14 10.23
CA LEU A 29 -1.54 -5.16 9.00
C LEU A 29 -1.66 -3.80 8.31
N THR A 30 -0.55 -3.27 7.82
CA THR A 30 -0.52 -2.02 7.06
C THR A 30 0.22 -2.23 5.75
N LEU A 31 -0.29 -1.57 4.71
CA LEU A 31 0.24 -1.52 3.35
C LEU A 31 0.71 -0.09 3.10
N GLU A 32 2.00 0.11 2.94
CA GLU A 32 2.60 1.37 2.51
C GLU A 32 2.84 1.31 1.01
N ASN A 33 2.26 2.25 0.28
CA ASN A 33 2.48 2.41 -1.15
C ASN A 33 3.87 2.98 -1.39
N GLY A 34 4.42 2.65 -2.54
CA GLY A 34 5.66 3.23 -3.02
C GLY A 34 5.79 2.98 -4.50
N THR A 35 6.35 3.94 -5.21
CA THR A 35 6.49 3.90 -6.67
C THR A 35 7.37 2.75 -7.14
N ALA A 36 8.35 2.34 -6.33
CA ALA A 36 9.23 1.20 -6.61
C ALA A 36 8.88 -0.07 -5.82
N ARG A 37 8.22 0.07 -4.66
CA ARG A 37 7.93 -1.04 -3.75
C ARG A 37 6.73 -0.71 -2.88
N ILE A 38 5.83 -1.68 -2.75
CA ILE A 38 4.78 -1.68 -1.74
C ILE A 38 5.26 -2.53 -0.57
N ALA A 39 5.21 -1.97 0.65
CA ALA A 39 5.61 -2.65 1.86
C ALA A 39 4.39 -3.11 2.67
N LEU A 40 4.40 -4.37 3.10
CA LEU A 40 3.39 -4.94 3.98
C LEU A 40 4.03 -5.20 5.35
N HIS A 41 3.46 -4.64 6.41
CA HIS A 41 4.02 -4.73 7.76
C HIS A 41 2.95 -4.98 8.83
N GLY A 42 3.31 -5.75 9.85
CA GLY A 42 2.42 -6.13 10.95
C GLY A 42 1.72 -7.47 10.75
N SER A 43 0.58 -7.65 11.43
CA SER A 43 -0.18 -8.90 11.45
C SER A 43 -1.68 -8.65 11.43
N LEU A 44 -2.41 -9.45 10.65
CA LEU A 44 -3.87 -9.43 10.60
C LEU A 44 -4.43 -10.78 11.05
N ASP A 45 -5.12 -10.76 12.19
CA ASP A 45 -5.89 -11.90 12.67
C ASP A 45 -7.30 -11.85 12.09
N LEU A 46 -7.77 -13.01 11.59
CA LEU A 46 -9.10 -13.18 11.03
C LEU A 46 -9.85 -14.25 11.81
N ALA A 47 -10.94 -13.85 12.46
CA ALA A 47 -11.85 -14.75 13.16
C ALA A 47 -13.03 -15.15 12.27
N ARG A 48 -13.90 -16.04 12.77
CA ARG A 48 -15.11 -16.50 12.05
C ARG A 48 -16.28 -15.53 12.24
N ASP A 49 -16.07 -14.27 11.88
CA ASP A 49 -17.07 -13.21 11.98
C ASP A 49 -17.13 -12.35 10.71
N ARG A 50 -18.11 -11.45 10.67
CA ARG A 50 -18.35 -10.58 9.50
C ARG A 50 -17.29 -9.50 9.35
N GLU A 51 -16.74 -9.00 10.46
CA GLU A 51 -15.70 -7.98 10.43
C GLU A 51 -14.42 -8.54 9.79
N SER A 52 -14.03 -9.76 10.16
CA SER A 52 -12.92 -10.49 9.56
C SER A 52 -13.19 -10.80 8.09
N LEU A 53 -14.44 -11.09 7.70
CA LEU A 53 -14.79 -11.24 6.29
C LEU A 53 -14.59 -9.94 5.50
N GLU A 54 -14.98 -8.80 6.05
CA GLU A 54 -14.78 -7.49 5.41
C GLU A 54 -13.29 -7.16 5.27
N ARG A 55 -12.49 -7.38 6.33
CA ARG A 55 -11.03 -7.20 6.29
C ARG A 55 -10.36 -8.14 5.29
N ALA A 56 -10.80 -9.40 5.23
CA ALA A 56 -10.28 -10.37 4.27
C ALA A 56 -10.59 -9.98 2.83
N ARG A 57 -11.79 -9.43 2.56
CA ARG A 57 -12.15 -8.90 1.24
C ARG A 57 -11.30 -7.69 0.87
N ALA A 58 -11.11 -6.76 1.79
CA ALA A 58 -10.26 -5.59 1.55
C ALA A 58 -8.80 -6.00 1.26
N LEU A 59 -8.26 -6.99 1.99
CA LEU A 59 -6.92 -7.53 1.71
C LEU A 59 -6.86 -8.18 0.32
N ALA A 60 -7.88 -8.98 -0.03
CA ALA A 60 -7.94 -9.64 -1.33
C ALA A 60 -8.03 -8.63 -2.49
N GLU A 61 -8.83 -7.56 -2.34
CA GLU A 61 -8.95 -6.48 -3.31
C GLU A 61 -7.62 -5.73 -3.48
N ALA A 62 -6.94 -5.40 -2.38
CA ALA A 62 -5.63 -4.75 -2.43
C ALA A 62 -4.59 -5.62 -3.15
N LEU A 63 -4.52 -6.92 -2.81
CA LEU A 63 -3.60 -7.86 -3.47
C LEU A 63 -3.93 -8.05 -4.95
N ALA A 64 -5.22 -8.15 -5.30
CA ALA A 64 -5.65 -8.25 -6.69
C ALA A 64 -5.26 -7.00 -7.50
N ALA A 65 -5.41 -5.81 -6.92
CA ALA A 65 -4.96 -4.57 -7.56
C ALA A 65 -3.43 -4.58 -7.78
N ILE A 66 -2.64 -4.99 -6.77
CA ILE A 66 -1.17 -5.07 -6.87
C ILE A 66 -0.77 -6.03 -8.00
N VAL A 67 -1.38 -7.22 -8.04
CA VAL A 67 -1.11 -8.20 -9.11
C VAL A 67 -1.47 -7.62 -10.47
N ALA A 68 -2.64 -7.02 -10.62
CA ALA A 68 -3.06 -6.41 -11.88
C ALA A 68 -2.12 -5.28 -12.34
N ALA A 69 -1.60 -4.48 -11.41
CA ALA A 69 -0.62 -3.43 -11.72
C ALA A 69 0.70 -4.03 -12.23
N LEU A 70 1.20 -5.11 -11.60
CA LEU A 70 2.42 -5.80 -12.03
C LEU A 70 2.24 -6.53 -13.36
N GLU A 71 1.11 -7.23 -13.55
CA GLU A 71 0.78 -7.90 -14.82
C GLU A 71 0.57 -6.91 -15.98
N GLY A 72 0.20 -5.66 -15.67
CA GLY A 72 0.04 -4.58 -16.64
C GLY A 72 1.34 -3.91 -17.07
N GLU A 73 2.47 -4.17 -16.39
CA GLU A 73 3.76 -3.61 -16.73
C GLU A 73 4.41 -4.40 -17.87
N ALA A 74 4.70 -3.71 -18.97
CA ALA A 74 5.19 -4.35 -20.20
C ALA A 74 6.62 -4.86 -20.05
N ASP A 75 7.44 -4.13 -19.32
CA ASP A 75 8.87 -4.41 -19.12
C ASP A 75 9.16 -4.78 -17.66
N LEU A 76 8.30 -5.60 -17.06
CA LEU A 76 8.47 -6.03 -15.66
C LEU A 76 9.73 -6.90 -15.52
N PRO A 77 10.74 -6.48 -14.72
CA PRO A 77 11.96 -7.25 -14.57
C PRO A 77 11.73 -8.52 -13.73
N GLU A 78 12.51 -9.58 -13.97
CA GLU A 78 12.48 -10.81 -13.16
C GLU A 78 12.78 -10.57 -11.67
N ARG A 79 13.55 -9.51 -11.37
CA ARG A 79 13.86 -9.06 -10.02
C ARG A 79 13.94 -7.54 -9.99
N ALA A 80 13.32 -6.92 -8.98
CA ALA A 80 13.47 -5.50 -8.73
C ALA A 80 14.95 -5.14 -8.47
N GLU A 81 15.39 -4.00 -9.00
CA GLU A 81 16.71 -3.45 -8.72
C GLU A 81 16.88 -3.29 -7.20
N GLU A 82 18.01 -3.74 -6.64
CA GLU A 82 18.34 -3.40 -5.26
C GLU A 82 18.53 -1.88 -5.20
N VAL A 83 17.61 -1.18 -4.53
CA VAL A 83 17.81 0.22 -4.15
C VAL A 83 18.99 0.22 -3.19
N ARG A 84 20.19 0.39 -3.74
CA ARG A 84 21.39 0.69 -2.98
C ARG A 84 21.15 2.08 -2.41
N VAL A 85 20.59 2.14 -1.21
CA VAL A 85 20.60 3.37 -0.43
C VAL A 85 22.06 3.67 -0.22
N ALA A 86 22.62 4.57 -1.05
CA ALA A 86 23.92 5.15 -0.81
C ALA A 86 23.80 5.76 0.58
N THR A 87 24.37 5.07 1.57
CA THR A 87 24.45 5.56 2.93
C THR A 87 25.34 6.78 2.82
N GLN A 88 24.73 7.96 2.65
CA GLN A 88 25.46 9.19 2.81
C GLN A 88 25.91 9.16 4.26
N GLU A 89 27.20 8.92 4.48
CA GLU A 89 27.83 9.04 5.79
C GLU A 89 27.68 10.50 6.22
N VAL A 90 26.56 10.79 6.88
CA VAL A 90 26.37 12.09 7.52
C VAL A 90 27.28 12.06 8.75
N ARG A 91 28.30 12.93 8.76
CA ARG A 91 29.16 13.10 9.94
C ARG A 91 28.30 13.42 11.15
N ASN A 92 28.49 12.64 12.22
CA ASN A 92 27.82 12.83 13.50
C ASN A 92 28.08 14.26 14.03
N PRO A 93 27.04 15.11 14.20
CA PRO A 93 27.20 16.49 14.67
C PRO A 93 27.41 16.58 16.19
N PHE A 94 27.41 15.46 16.90
CA PHE A 94 27.63 15.38 18.35
C PHE A 94 28.98 14.75 18.73
N GLY A 95 29.89 14.61 17.75
CA GLY A 95 31.28 14.18 17.98
C GLY A 95 32.19 15.32 18.44
#